data_AF-A0A8R1XQM1-F1
#
_entry.id   AF-A0A8R1XQM1-F1
#
_cell.length_a   1.000
_cell.length_b   1.000
_cell.length_c   1.000
_cell.angle_alpha   90.00
_cell.angle_beta   90.00
_cell.angle_gamma   90.00
#
_symmetry.space_group_name_H-M   'P 1'
#
loop_
_entity.id
_entity.type
_entity.pdbx_description
1 polymer ?
#
loop_
_entity_poly.entity_id
_entity_poly.type
_entity_poly.pdbx_seq_one_letter_code
_entity_poly.pdbx_strand_id
1 'polypeptide(L)'
;MEVMKNMSTETFMQTFRRPLKWQLITPGAPWQGGVYKRMVGVVKRTLQRVVKKNLLEESEFTTLITEIEVLVNKRPLVDYERDGEQIIRRKLQRLWKIWQEEYLEELRKRTRKSQTNPHSIIRRKPIIGEVVLLKSEGPGKWDDWKD
;
A
#
# COMPACT_ATOMS: atom_id res chain seq x y z
N MET A 1 13.62 -2.41 -13.51
CA MET A 1 13.45 -3.68 -12.78
C MET A 1 14.53 -4.72 -13.12
N GLU A 2 15.16 -4.63 -14.28
CA GLU A 2 16.29 -5.48 -14.69
C GLU A 2 17.51 -5.36 -13.74
N VAL A 3 17.73 -4.16 -13.17
CA VAL A 3 18.79 -3.92 -12.17
C VAL A 3 18.61 -4.75 -10.89
N MET A 4 17.38 -5.09 -10.50
CA MET A 4 17.13 -5.88 -9.28
C MET A 4 17.21 -7.40 -9.53
N LYS A 5 16.87 -7.88 -10.74
CA LYS A 5 16.92 -9.31 -11.07
C LYS A 5 18.36 -9.82 -11.23
N ASN A 6 19.27 -8.95 -11.63
CA ASN A 6 20.68 -9.29 -11.85
C ASN A 6 21.61 -8.90 -10.68
N MET A 7 21.03 -8.46 -9.55
CA MET A 7 21.81 -8.06 -8.38
C MET A 7 22.18 -9.31 -7.58
N SER A 8 23.48 -9.54 -7.33
CA SER A 8 23.89 -10.60 -6.42
C SER A 8 23.32 -10.35 -5.03
N THR A 9 23.12 -11.40 -4.24
CA THR A 9 22.71 -11.29 -2.83
C THR A 9 23.64 -10.36 -2.06
N GLU A 10 24.93 -10.39 -2.35
CA GLU A 10 25.94 -9.50 -1.77
C GLU A 10 25.72 -8.04 -2.16
N THR A 11 25.49 -7.75 -3.44
CA THR A 11 25.18 -6.38 -3.90
C THR A 11 23.86 -5.89 -3.33
N PHE A 12 22.85 -6.77 -3.19
CA PHE A 12 21.59 -6.43 -2.54
C PHE A 12 21.83 -6.03 -1.08
N MET A 13 22.51 -6.87 -0.31
CA MET A 13 22.82 -6.60 1.10
C MET A 13 23.71 -5.36 1.26
N GLN A 14 24.67 -5.12 0.36
CA GLN A 14 25.49 -3.91 0.36
C GLN A 14 24.72 -2.65 -0.04
N THR A 15 23.78 -2.72 -0.99
CA THR A 15 22.94 -1.58 -1.41
C THR A 15 22.03 -1.15 -0.27
N PHE A 16 21.49 -2.12 0.47
CA PHE A 16 20.66 -1.90 1.63
C PHE A 16 21.47 -2.03 2.94
N ARG A 17 22.49 -1.17 3.13
CA ARG A 17 23.25 -1.11 4.40
C ARG A 17 22.38 -0.81 5.63
N ARG A 18 21.16 -0.32 5.44
CA ARG A 18 20.21 -0.05 6.53
C ARG A 18 19.27 -1.23 6.70
N PRO A 19 19.04 -1.70 7.93
CA PRO A 19 18.08 -2.78 8.18
C PRO A 19 16.69 -2.37 7.68
N LEU A 20 16.04 -3.27 6.95
CA LEU A 20 14.67 -3.08 6.50
C LEU A 20 13.74 -3.03 7.72
N LYS A 21 13.07 -1.90 7.95
CA LYS A 21 12.04 -1.77 8.99
C LYS A 21 10.69 -2.21 8.42
N TRP A 22 10.23 -3.40 8.80
CA TRP A 22 8.89 -3.86 8.46
C TRP A 22 7.84 -3.07 9.25
N GLN A 23 6.88 -2.50 8.55
CA GLN A 23 5.72 -1.82 9.14
C GLN A 23 4.45 -2.48 8.61
N LEU A 24 3.71 -3.12 9.50
CA LEU A 24 2.42 -3.74 9.17
C LEU A 24 1.30 -2.72 9.30
N ILE A 25 0.27 -2.86 8.48
CA ILE A 25 -0.98 -2.13 8.68
C ILE A 25 -1.64 -2.63 9.97
N THR A 26 -2.33 -1.74 10.68
CA THR A 26 -3.12 -2.08 11.85
C THR A 26 -4.24 -3.06 11.43
N PRO A 27 -4.43 -4.18 12.14
CA PRO A 27 -5.56 -5.08 11.90
C PRO A 27 -6.88 -4.31 11.89
N GLY A 28 -7.74 -4.57 10.90
CA GLY A 28 -9.01 -3.87 10.77
C GLY A 28 -8.93 -2.41 10.28
N ALA A 29 -7.75 -1.94 9.83
CA ALA A 29 -7.56 -0.60 9.25
C ALA A 29 -7.41 -0.62 7.71
N PRO A 30 -8.46 -0.96 6.93
CA PRO A 30 -8.36 -1.12 5.48
C PRO A 30 -7.96 0.16 4.74
N TRP A 31 -8.06 1.33 5.37
CA TRP A 31 -7.70 2.64 4.82
C TRP A 31 -6.20 2.82 4.67
N GLN A 32 -5.38 2.27 5.58
CA GLN A 32 -3.92 2.32 5.51
C GLN A 32 -3.38 1.66 4.24
N GLY A 33 -4.19 0.79 3.62
CA GLY A 33 -3.81 0.05 2.44
C GLY A 33 -4.30 0.55 1.08
N GLY A 34 -4.88 1.75 1.03
CA GLY A 34 -5.57 2.23 -0.17
C GLY A 34 -4.71 2.27 -1.44
N VAL A 35 -3.43 2.65 -1.33
CA VAL A 35 -2.53 2.79 -2.49
C VAL A 35 -2.25 1.44 -3.15
N TYR A 36 -1.74 0.46 -2.39
CA TYR A 36 -1.47 -0.86 -2.96
C TYR A 36 -2.75 -1.58 -3.39
N LYS A 37 -3.88 -1.39 -2.70
CA LYS A 37 -5.18 -1.90 -3.15
C LYS A 37 -5.58 -1.32 -4.50
N ARG A 38 -5.39 -0.02 -4.72
CA ARG A 38 -5.63 0.61 -6.03
C ARG A 38 -4.68 0.06 -7.10
N MET A 39 -3.40 -0.11 -6.77
CA MET A 39 -2.41 -0.67 -7.69
C MET A 39 -2.76 -2.11 -8.11
N VAL A 40 -3.06 -2.97 -7.13
CA VAL A 40 -3.57 -4.33 -7.36
C VAL A 40 -4.85 -4.29 -8.20
N GLY A 41 -5.74 -3.34 -7.93
CA GLY A 41 -6.96 -3.13 -8.73
C GLY A 41 -6.69 -2.76 -10.19
N VAL A 42 -5.64 -1.97 -10.47
CA VAL A 42 -5.22 -1.67 -11.85
C VAL A 42 -4.77 -2.95 -12.54
N VAL A 43 -3.85 -3.70 -11.93
CA VAL A 43 -3.33 -4.98 -12.47
C VAL A 43 -4.47 -5.96 -12.72
N LYS A 44 -5.36 -6.18 -11.75
CA LYS A 44 -6.51 -7.09 -11.88
C LYS A 44 -7.44 -6.69 -13.01
N ARG A 45 -7.77 -5.40 -13.15
CA ARG A 45 -8.62 -4.93 -14.25
C ARG A 45 -7.97 -5.13 -15.61
N THR A 46 -6.66 -4.91 -15.71
CA THR A 46 -5.92 -5.18 -16.96
C THR A 46 -5.95 -6.66 -17.30
N LEU A 47 -5.65 -7.53 -16.32
CA LEU A 47 -5.75 -8.99 -16.48
C LEU A 47 -7.15 -9.42 -16.93
N GLN A 48 -8.21 -8.96 -16.25
CA GLN A 48 -9.60 -9.30 -16.60
C GLN A 48 -9.96 -8.89 -18.04
N ARG A 49 -9.45 -7.75 -18.51
CA ARG A 49 -9.71 -7.27 -19.88
C ARG A 49 -8.96 -8.06 -20.95
N VAL A 50 -7.72 -8.49 -20.66
CA VAL A 50 -6.89 -9.23 -21.61
C VAL A 50 -7.28 -10.71 -21.64
N VAL A 51 -7.33 -11.37 -20.47
CA VAL A 51 -7.61 -12.82 -20.37
C VAL A 51 -9.06 -13.14 -20.75
N LYS A 52 -10.02 -12.30 -20.34
CA LYS A 52 -11.47 -12.54 -20.52
C LYS A 52 -11.89 -13.92 -20.01
N LYS A 53 -12.26 -14.84 -20.92
CA LYS A 53 -12.70 -16.22 -20.63
C LYS A 53 -11.66 -17.27 -21.07
N ASN A 54 -10.48 -16.84 -21.51
CA ASN A 54 -9.46 -17.74 -22.03
C ASN A 54 -8.66 -18.38 -20.88
N LEU A 55 -8.22 -19.62 -21.10
CA LEU A 55 -7.18 -20.25 -20.29
C LEU A 55 -5.85 -19.94 -20.96
N LEU A 56 -4.87 -19.52 -20.16
CA LEU A 56 -3.52 -19.22 -20.64
C LEU A 56 -2.59 -20.34 -20.20
N GLU A 57 -1.65 -20.70 -21.07
CA GLU A 57 -0.50 -21.50 -20.65
C GLU A 57 0.41 -20.70 -19.70
N GLU A 58 1.27 -21.39 -18.96
CA GLU A 58 2.19 -20.75 -18.01
C GLU A 58 3.10 -19.70 -18.67
N SER A 59 3.58 -20.00 -19.89
CA SER A 59 4.42 -19.12 -20.71
C SER A 59 3.68 -17.84 -21.11
N GLU A 60 2.43 -17.99 -21.58
CA GLU A 60 1.56 -16.86 -21.95
C GLU A 60 1.21 -16.01 -20.74
N PHE A 61 0.88 -16.63 -19.61
CA PHE A 61 0.56 -15.91 -18.38
C PHE A 61 1.76 -15.12 -17.86
N THR A 62 2.96 -15.72 -17.86
CA THR A 62 4.20 -15.04 -17.45
C THR A 62 4.52 -13.85 -18.35
N THR A 63 4.35 -14.02 -19.67
CA THR A 63 4.53 -12.94 -20.65
C THR A 63 3.54 -11.81 -20.40
N LEU A 64 2.25 -12.14 -20.23
CA LEU A 64 1.19 -11.17 -19.96
C LEU A 64 1.45 -10.39 -18.67
N ILE A 65 1.84 -11.06 -17.59
CA ILE A 65 2.15 -10.39 -16.32
C ILE A 65 3.34 -9.44 -16.48
N THR A 66 4.37 -9.85 -17.21
CA THR A 66 5.55 -9.02 -17.50
C THR A 66 5.17 -7.78 -18.32
N GLU A 67 4.29 -7.92 -19.33
CA GLU A 67 3.78 -6.78 -20.10
C GLU A 67 2.98 -5.82 -19.22
N ILE A 68 2.10 -6.33 -18.37
CA ILE A 68 1.30 -5.52 -17.44
C ILE A 68 2.21 -4.79 -16.44
N GLU A 69 3.23 -5.47 -15.91
CA GLU A 69 4.25 -4.87 -15.04
C GLU A 69 4.93 -3.69 -15.74
N VAL A 70 5.38 -3.89 -16.99
CA VAL A 70 6.00 -2.84 -17.80
C VAL A 70 5.03 -1.68 -18.02
N LEU A 71 3.77 -1.93 -18.36
CA LEU A 71 2.76 -0.88 -18.57
C LEU A 71 2.48 -0.06 -17.31
N VAL A 72 2.39 -0.72 -16.16
CA VAL A 72 2.18 -0.04 -14.87
C VAL A 72 3.38 0.81 -14.51
N ASN A 73 4.61 0.32 -14.74
CA ASN A 73 5.84 1.03 -14.41
C ASN A 73 6.19 2.15 -15.41
N LYS A 74 5.87 1.96 -16.70
CA LYS A 74 6.09 2.98 -17.75
C LYS A 74 5.08 4.11 -17.73
N ARG A 75 4.07 4.07 -16.86
CA ARG A 75 3.08 5.13 -16.72
C ARG A 75 3.54 6.14 -15.67
N PRO A 76 4.26 7.22 -16.04
CA PRO A 76 4.64 8.26 -15.10
C PRO A 76 3.40 8.80 -14.37
N LEU A 77 3.47 8.86 -13.04
CA LEU A 77 2.47 9.58 -12.24
C LEU A 77 2.55 11.10 -12.45
N VAL A 78 3.70 11.56 -12.95
CA VAL A 78 4.09 12.95 -13.16
C VAL A 78 4.99 13.02 -14.39
N ASP A 79 4.80 14.04 -15.23
CA ASP A 79 5.58 14.22 -16.44
C ASP A 79 6.97 14.77 -16.09
N TYR A 80 8.00 13.92 -16.04
CA TYR A 80 9.35 14.32 -15.65
C TYR A 80 10.04 15.23 -16.68
N GLU A 81 9.66 15.15 -17.95
CA GLU A 81 10.24 15.99 -18.99
C GLU A 81 9.69 17.41 -18.90
N ARG A 82 8.39 17.55 -18.60
CA ARG A 82 7.73 18.84 -18.45
C ARG A 82 7.89 19.45 -17.06
N ASP A 83 7.83 18.62 -16.02
CA ASP A 83 7.92 19.02 -14.63
C ASP A 83 9.32 18.72 -14.10
N GLY A 84 10.14 19.75 -13.87
CA GLY A 84 11.42 19.58 -13.18
C GLY A 84 11.25 18.92 -11.80
N GLU A 85 12.31 18.30 -11.28
CA GLU A 85 12.28 17.49 -10.04
C GLU A 85 11.57 18.19 -8.87
N GLN A 86 11.76 19.51 -8.72
CA GLN A 86 11.13 20.30 -7.67
C GLN A 86 9.60 20.34 -7.81
N ILE A 87 9.08 20.48 -9.03
CA ILE A 87 7.64 20.49 -9.32
C ILE A 87 7.07 19.11 -8.99
N ILE A 88 7.77 18.04 -9.37
CA ILE A 88 7.37 16.67 -9.03
C ILE A 88 7.31 16.47 -7.52
N ARG A 89 8.36 16.86 -6.80
CA ARG A 89 8.39 16.76 -5.33
C ARG A 89 7.22 17.51 -4.71
N ARG A 90 6.90 18.72 -5.19
CA ARG A 90 5.74 19.51 -4.72
C ARG A 90 4.41 18.83 -5.03
N LYS A 91 4.24 18.28 -6.24
CA LYS A 91 3.03 17.53 -6.64
C LYS A 91 2.84 16.29 -5.77
N LEU A 92 3.92 15.52 -5.55
CA LEU A 92 3.90 14.35 -4.67
C LEU A 92 3.61 14.74 -3.23
N GLN A 93 4.25 15.75 -2.68
CA GLN A 93 3.97 16.26 -1.33
C GLN A 93 2.52 16.70 -1.17
N ARG A 94 1.98 17.45 -2.14
CA ARG A 94 0.58 17.87 -2.13
C ARG A 94 -0.38 16.68 -2.21
N LEU A 95 -0.08 15.71 -3.08
CA LEU A 95 -0.86 14.48 -3.19
C LEU A 95 -0.85 13.69 -1.88
N TRP A 96 0.32 13.53 -1.26
CA TRP A 96 0.46 12.84 0.03
C TRP A 96 -0.25 13.57 1.15
N LYS A 97 -0.21 14.92 1.17
CA LYS A 97 -0.96 15.74 2.13
C LYS A 97 -2.47 15.52 2.01
N ILE A 98 -3.04 15.71 0.81
CA ILE A 98 -4.48 15.48 0.54
C ILE A 98 -4.86 14.04 0.86
N TRP A 99 -4.00 13.09 0.47
CA TRP A 99 -4.27 11.68 0.72
C TRP A 99 -4.30 11.35 2.22
N GLN A 100 -3.32 11.83 2.98
CA GLN A 100 -3.19 11.57 4.41
C GLN A 100 -4.26 12.27 5.22
N GLU A 101 -4.57 13.54 4.91
CA GLU A 101 -5.50 14.36 5.67
C GLU A 101 -6.96 14.10 5.29
N GLU A 102 -7.28 14.10 4.00
CA GLU A 102 -8.67 14.07 3.54
C GLU A 102 -9.12 12.65 3.16
N TYR A 103 -8.33 11.94 2.35
CA TYR A 103 -8.74 10.65 1.80
C TYR A 103 -8.77 9.54 2.85
N LEU A 104 -7.75 9.47 3.73
CA LEU A 104 -7.73 8.49 4.81
C LEU A 104 -8.87 8.71 5.80
N GLU A 105 -9.18 9.96 6.12
CA GLU A 105 -10.28 10.29 7.02
C GLU A 105 -11.64 9.93 6.38
N GLU A 106 -11.84 10.23 5.09
CA GLU A 106 -13.02 9.80 4.35
C GLU A 106 -13.14 8.27 4.23
N LEU A 107 -12.03 7.56 3.97
CA LEU A 107 -12.03 6.11 3.97
C LEU A 107 -12.31 5.53 5.36
N ARG A 108 -11.78 6.15 6.41
CA ARG A 108 -12.04 5.75 7.80
C ARG A 108 -13.52 5.93 8.12
N LYS A 109 -14.13 7.06 7.75
CA LYS A 109 -15.57 7.30 7.88
C LYS A 109 -16.40 6.28 7.10
N ARG A 110 -16.02 5.96 5.85
CA ARG A 110 -16.70 4.95 5.02
C ARG A 110 -16.57 3.55 5.62
N THR A 111 -15.38 3.16 6.05
CA THR A 111 -15.11 1.87 6.70
C THR A 111 -15.95 1.74 7.97
N ARG A 112 -16.00 2.80 8.79
CA ARG A 112 -16.82 2.86 9.99
C ARG A 112 -18.31 2.70 9.67
N LYS A 113 -18.79 3.26 8.57
CA LYS A 113 -20.18 3.10 8.10
C LYS A 113 -20.47 1.70 7.54
N SER A 114 -19.51 1.06 6.88
CA SER A 114 -19.68 -0.26 6.25
C SER A 114 -19.37 -1.43 7.18
N GLN A 115 -18.73 -1.20 8.32
CA GLN A 115 -18.54 -2.22 9.35
C GLN A 115 -19.88 -2.55 10.01
N THR A 116 -20.54 -3.59 9.52
CA THR A 116 -21.80 -4.14 10.05
C THR A 116 -21.64 -4.77 11.45
N ASN A 117 -20.40 -4.94 11.93
CA ASN A 117 -20.04 -5.24 13.31
C ASN A 117 -18.89 -4.29 13.72
N PRO A 118 -19.16 -3.06 14.19
CA PRO A 118 -18.11 -2.05 14.43
C PRO A 118 -17.04 -2.54 15.40
N HIS A 119 -17.43 -3.42 16.30
CA HIS A 119 -16.57 -4.30 17.06
C HIS A 119 -17.41 -5.56 17.23
N SER A 120 -16.88 -6.76 16.96
CA SER A 120 -17.26 -7.83 17.87
C SER A 120 -16.82 -7.30 19.23
N ILE A 121 -17.78 -6.83 20.03
CA ILE A 121 -17.53 -6.58 21.45
C ILE A 121 -17.29 -7.98 21.99
N ILE A 122 -16.06 -8.46 21.85
CA ILE A 122 -15.66 -9.71 22.46
C ILE A 122 -15.63 -9.37 23.94
N ARG A 123 -16.73 -9.66 24.65
CA ARG A 123 -16.86 -9.52 26.10
C ARG A 123 -16.02 -10.61 26.78
N ARG A 124 -14.70 -10.58 26.56
CA ARG A 124 -13.75 -11.44 27.26
C ARG A 124 -12.57 -10.60 27.73
N LYS A 125 -11.94 -11.04 28.81
CA LYS A 125 -10.67 -10.47 29.22
C LYS A 125 -9.64 -10.77 28.10
N PRO A 126 -8.87 -9.76 27.65
CA PRO A 126 -7.83 -9.99 26.65
C PRO A 126 -6.80 -10.99 27.19
N ILE A 127 -6.20 -11.78 26.30
CA ILE A 127 -5.17 -12.76 26.64
C ILE A 127 -3.80 -12.10 26.47
N ILE A 128 -2.82 -12.43 27.32
CA ILE A 128 -1.44 -11.95 27.17
C ILE A 128 -0.92 -12.35 25.77
N GLY A 129 -0.40 -11.36 25.02
CA GLY A 129 0.04 -11.52 23.63
C GLY A 129 -0.98 -11.06 22.57
N GLU A 130 -2.20 -10.70 22.97
CA GLU A 130 -3.22 -10.18 22.07
C GLU A 130 -3.05 -8.66 21.83
N VAL A 131 -3.25 -8.22 20.58
CA VAL A 131 -3.25 -6.80 20.23
C VAL A 131 -4.64 -6.21 20.48
N VAL A 132 -4.74 -5.33 21.47
CA VAL A 132 -5.99 -4.62 21.81
C VAL A 132 -5.93 -3.16 21.39
N LEU A 133 -7.07 -2.61 20.97
CA LEU A 133 -7.21 -1.16 20.77
C LEU A 133 -7.58 -0.52 22.10
N LEU A 134 -6.68 0.30 22.66
CA LEU A 134 -6.98 1.15 23.80
C LEU A 134 -7.71 2.41 23.31
N LYS A 135 -8.86 2.73 23.92
CA LYS A 135 -9.53 4.01 23.71
C LYS A 135 -8.84 5.05 24.60
N SER A 136 -8.03 5.94 24.03
CA SER A 136 -7.48 7.09 24.77
C SER A 136 -8.53 8.19 24.88
N GLU A 137 -8.67 8.81 26.06
CA GLU A 137 -9.63 9.91 26.31
C GLU A 137 -9.12 11.30 25.89
N GLY A 138 -8.10 11.38 25.04
CA GLY A 138 -7.52 12.65 24.58
C GLY A 138 -6.99 12.59 23.15
N PRO A 139 -6.68 13.75 22.54
CA PRO A 139 -6.05 13.82 21.22
C PRO A 139 -4.72 13.07 21.27
N GLY A 140 -4.69 11.87 20.68
CA GLY A 140 -3.59 10.92 20.82
C GLY A 140 -2.26 11.53 20.37
N LYS A 141 -1.38 11.82 21.33
CA LYS A 141 0.05 11.94 21.09
C LYS A 141 0.55 10.52 20.81
N TRP A 142 1.06 10.30 19.60
CA TRP A 142 1.59 9.00 19.16
C TRP A 142 2.99 8.68 19.72
N ASP A 143 3.47 9.45 20.70
CA ASP A 143 4.86 9.39 21.17
C ASP A 143 5.04 8.80 22.59
N ASP A 144 3.96 8.50 23.33
CA ASP A 144 4.03 8.09 24.75
C ASP A 144 4.32 6.58 24.99
N TRP A 145 4.50 5.76 23.96
CA TRP A 145 4.77 4.31 24.10
C TRP A 145 6.24 3.92 23.85
N LYS A 146 7.18 4.84 24.11
CA LYS A 146 8.62 4.60 23.99
C LYS A 146 9.35 4.74 25.34
N ASP A 147 8.89 3.99 26.33
CA ASP A 147 9.71 3.57 27.47
C ASP A 147 10.23 2.14 27.24
#